data_AF-A0A142Y5T2-F1
#
_entry.id   AF-A0A142Y5T2-F1
#
_cell.length_a   1.000
_cell.length_b   1.000
_cell.length_c   1.000
_cell.angle_alpha   90.00
_cell.angle_beta   90.00
_cell.angle_gamma   90.00
#
_symmetry.space_group_name_H-M   'P 1'
#
loop_
_entity.id
_entity.type
_entity.pdbx_description
1 polymer ?
#
loop_
_entity_poly.entity_id
_entity_poly.type
_entity_poly.pdbx_seq_one_letter_code
_entity_poly.pdbx_strand_id
1 'polypeptide(L)'
;MKNARCQTMESIYSILKEITFRNRQFKVRKRGEGFLMEVCLTAIDPKIAEPPERFGRKWYVSKFSTKSEIVQTALKAVLHAIEHDAREQFRYRGEAIFSSQFDVD
;
A
#
# COMPACT_ATOMS: atom_id res chain seq x y z
N MET A 1 1.57 -19.65 28.55
CA MET A 1 1.06 -18.42 27.90
C MET A 1 2.18 -17.86 27.03
N LYS A 2 2.01 -17.79 25.70
CA LYS A 2 3.00 -17.15 24.82
C LYS A 2 2.92 -15.63 25.07
N ASN A 3 4.01 -15.00 25.49
CA ASN A 3 4.10 -13.54 25.53
C ASN A 3 3.77 -13.01 24.14
N ALA A 4 2.61 -12.39 23.98
CA ALA A 4 2.17 -11.84 22.70
C ALA A 4 3.08 -10.65 22.38
N ARG A 5 4.05 -10.87 21.49
CA ARG A 5 4.97 -9.83 21.03
C ARG A 5 4.16 -8.80 20.25
N CYS A 6 3.96 -7.64 20.86
CA CYS A 6 3.24 -6.53 20.26
C CYS A 6 4.18 -5.75 19.32
N GLN A 7 3.68 -5.42 18.13
CA GLN A 7 4.35 -4.56 17.18
C GLN A 7 4.28 -3.10 17.63
N THR A 8 5.39 -2.39 17.44
CA THR A 8 5.45 -0.93 17.57
C THR A 8 5.50 -0.28 16.19
N MET A 9 5.37 1.04 16.14
CA MET A 9 5.46 1.80 14.89
C MET A 9 6.83 1.62 14.24
N GLU A 10 7.89 1.61 15.05
CA GLU A 10 9.29 1.43 14.64
C GLU A 10 9.51 0.02 14.09
N SER A 11 8.95 -0.99 14.74
CA SER A 11 9.04 -2.38 14.28
C SER A 11 8.39 -2.56 12.90
N ILE A 12 7.17 -2.05 12.72
CA ILE A 12 6.47 -2.11 11.43
C ILE A 12 7.23 -1.33 10.36
N TYR A 13 7.71 -0.13 10.68
CA TYR A 13 8.50 0.67 9.75
C TYR A 13 9.77 -0.07 9.32
N SER A 14 10.47 -0.71 10.26
CA SER A 14 11.66 -1.52 9.95
C SER A 14 11.33 -2.69 9.01
N ILE A 15 10.24 -3.40 9.26
CA ILE A 15 9.79 -4.51 8.40
C ILE A 15 9.47 -4.01 6.99
N LEU A 16 8.73 -2.91 6.87
CA LEU A 16 8.32 -2.37 5.57
C LEU A 16 9.48 -1.76 4.79
N LYS A 17 10.50 -1.23 5.48
CA LYS A 17 11.73 -0.72 4.86
C LYS A 17 12.56 -1.82 4.18
N GLU A 18 12.44 -3.06 4.64
CA GLU A 18 13.07 -4.22 4.00
C GLU A 18 12.34 -4.67 2.72
N ILE A 19 11.10 -4.22 2.49
CA ILE A 19 10.31 -4.60 1.33
C ILE A 19 10.67 -3.70 0.15
N THR A 20 11.17 -4.29 -0.92
CA THR A 20 11.46 -3.60 -2.18
C THR A 20 10.55 -4.13 -3.28
N PHE A 21 9.87 -3.22 -4.00
CA PHE A 21 9.09 -3.58 -5.17
C PHE A 21 8.93 -2.38 -6.12
N ARG A 22 9.68 -2.38 -7.23
CA ARG A 22 9.67 -1.29 -8.23
C ARG A 22 9.81 0.09 -7.54
N ASN A 23 9.01 1.08 -7.96
CA ASN A 23 8.92 2.41 -7.37
C ASN A 23 7.77 2.53 -6.34
N ARG A 24 7.57 1.48 -5.53
CA ARG A 24 6.58 1.50 -4.44
C ARG A 24 7.27 1.63 -3.09
N GLN A 25 6.71 2.49 -2.24
CA GLN A 25 7.07 2.62 -0.83
C GLN A 25 5.83 2.43 0.04
N PHE A 26 6.03 2.29 1.36
CA PHE A 26 4.94 2.16 2.31
C PHE A 26 4.96 3.29 3.33
N LYS A 27 3.78 3.86 3.61
CA LYS A 27 3.57 4.78 4.73
C LYS A 27 2.72 4.09 5.78
N VAL A 28 3.03 4.36 7.05
CA VAL A 28 2.30 3.80 8.19
C VAL A 28 1.92 4.90 9.17
N ARG A 29 0.69 4.84 9.68
CA ARG A 29 0.18 5.74 10.71
C ARG A 29 -0.47 4.93 11.82
N LYS A 30 -0.36 5.40 13.06
CA LYS A 30 -1.06 4.76 14.20
C LYS A 30 -2.57 5.00 14.06
N ARG A 31 -3.38 3.98 14.37
CA ARG A 31 -4.84 4.07 14.38
C ARG A 31 -5.41 3.19 15.49
N GLY A 32 -5.91 3.85 16.56
CA GLY A 32 -6.39 3.15 17.75
C GLY A 32 -5.29 2.26 18.33
N GLU A 33 -5.60 0.97 18.47
CA GLU A 33 -4.66 -0.03 18.95
C GLU A 33 -3.75 -0.63 17.87
N GLY A 34 -3.93 -0.27 16.60
CA GLY A 34 -3.13 -0.82 15.50
C GLY A 34 -2.59 0.26 14.59
N PHE A 35 -2.45 -0.08 13.31
CA PHE A 35 -1.77 0.74 12.33
C PHE A 35 -2.55 0.73 11.01
N LEU A 36 -2.48 1.84 10.28
CA LEU A 36 -2.92 1.93 8.90
C LEU A 36 -1.68 2.01 8.01
N MET A 37 -1.59 1.08 7.08
CA MET A 37 -0.54 1.00 6.08
C MET A 37 -1.10 1.38 4.71
N GLU A 38 -0.35 2.17 3.96
CA GLU A 38 -0.69 2.60 2.60
C GLU A 38 0.52 2.39 1.70
N VAL A 39 0.31 1.79 0.53
CA VAL A 39 1.33 1.74 -0.53
C VAL A 39 1.31 3.07 -1.29
N CYS A 40 2.49 3.61 -1.58
CA CYS A 40 2.69 4.87 -2.28
C CYS A 40 3.50 4.62 -3.55
N LEU A 41 3.11 5.24 -4.66
CA LEU A 41 3.97 5.32 -5.84
C LEU A 41 4.95 6.48 -5.66
N THR A 42 6.25 6.22 -5.73
CA THR A 42 7.25 7.29 -5.79
C THR A 42 7.53 7.67 -7.24
N ALA A 43 7.74 8.97 -7.47
CA ALA A 43 8.21 9.49 -8.74
C ALA A 43 9.47 8.75 -9.22
N ILE A 44 9.52 8.45 -10.52
CA ILE A 44 10.64 7.73 -11.14
C ILE A 44 11.80 8.69 -11.48
N ASP A 45 11.56 10.01 -11.52
CA ASP A 45 12.57 10.99 -11.94
C ASP A 45 12.36 12.36 -11.27
N PRO A 46 13.37 12.95 -10.58
CA PRO A 46 13.29 14.30 -10.00
C PRO A 46 13.26 15.43 -11.04
N LYS A 47 13.52 15.15 -12.33
CA LYS A 47 13.45 16.16 -13.41
C LYS A 47 12.07 16.30 -14.05
N ILE A 48 11.20 15.31 -13.84
CA ILE A 48 9.80 15.39 -14.24
C ILE A 48 9.08 16.02 -13.06
N ALA A 49 8.40 17.16 -13.27
CA ALA A 49 7.61 17.86 -12.26
C ALA A 49 6.88 16.83 -11.39
N GLU A 50 7.23 16.77 -10.10
CA GLU A 50 6.97 15.63 -9.21
C GLU A 50 5.59 15.02 -9.53
N PRO A 51 5.51 13.81 -10.13
CA PRO A 51 4.22 13.18 -10.29
C PRO A 51 3.62 13.08 -8.89
N PRO A 52 2.38 13.56 -8.68
CA PRO A 52 1.80 13.66 -7.35
C PRO A 52 1.87 12.30 -6.69
N GLU A 53 2.34 12.25 -5.43
CA GLU A 53 2.37 11.02 -4.65
C GLU A 53 0.98 10.36 -4.73
N ARG A 54 0.89 9.23 -5.43
CA ARG A 54 -0.35 8.46 -5.52
C ARG A 54 -0.40 7.49 -4.35
N PHE A 55 -1.38 7.69 -3.48
CA PHE A 55 -1.65 6.83 -2.34
C PHE A 55 -2.65 5.75 -2.72
N GLY A 56 -2.32 4.51 -2.39
CA GLY A 56 -3.25 3.39 -2.47
C GLY A 56 -4.27 3.38 -1.32
N ARG A 57 -5.08 2.32 -1.27
CA ARG A 57 -6.01 2.08 -0.16
C ARG A 57 -5.28 1.89 1.17
N LYS A 58 -5.96 2.26 2.25
CA LYS A 58 -5.53 2.03 3.64
C LYS A 58 -5.81 0.59 4.06
N TRP A 59 -4.80 -0.07 4.62
CA TRP A 59 -4.88 -1.42 5.15
C TRP A 59 -4.65 -1.41 6.65
N TYR A 60 -5.60 -1.94 7.43
CA TYR A 60 -5.43 -2.07 8.88
C TYR A 60 -4.50 -3.23 9.21
N VAL A 61 -3.53 -2.97 10.09
CA VAL A 61 -2.59 -3.95 10.63
C VAL A 61 -2.74 -3.92 12.15
N SER A 62 -3.07 -5.07 12.75
CA SER A 62 -3.18 -5.22 14.20
C SER A 62 -1.80 -5.10 14.85
N LYS A 63 -1.73 -4.53 16.07
CA LYS A 63 -0.50 -4.56 16.87
C LYS A 63 -0.04 -5.97 17.24
N PHE A 64 -0.91 -6.97 17.13
CA PHE A 64 -0.55 -8.36 17.39
C PHE A 64 -0.14 -9.14 16.13
N SER A 65 -0.08 -8.47 14.98
CA SER A 65 0.31 -9.11 13.72
C SER A 65 1.76 -9.60 13.77
N THR A 66 1.99 -10.80 13.25
CA THR A 66 3.31 -11.36 13.00
C THR A 66 4.01 -10.65 11.83
N LYS A 67 5.34 -10.78 11.72
CA LYS A 67 6.09 -10.25 10.58
C LYS A 67 5.54 -10.79 9.25
N SER A 68 5.19 -12.08 9.20
CA SER A 68 4.63 -12.71 8.00
C SER A 68 3.28 -12.12 7.60
N GLU A 69 2.38 -11.85 8.55
CA GLU A 69 1.09 -11.21 8.27
C GLU A 69 1.28 -9.77 7.77
N ILE A 70 2.24 -9.02 8.32
CA ILE A 70 2.57 -7.67 7.86
C ILE A 70 3.07 -7.73 6.40
N VAL A 71 4.02 -8.62 6.09
CA VAL A 71 4.57 -8.77 4.74
C VAL A 71 3.50 -9.21 3.74
N GLN A 72 2.63 -10.14 4.11
CA GLN A 72 1.51 -10.56 3.25
C GLN A 72 0.50 -9.43 3.03
N THR A 73 0.22 -8.62 4.06
CA THR A 73 -0.64 -7.44 3.91
C THR A 73 0.00 -6.42 2.97
N ALA A 74 1.32 -6.21 3.07
CA ALA A 74 2.06 -5.31 2.18
C ALA A 74 2.00 -5.79 0.72
N LEU A 75 2.16 -7.10 0.48
CA LEU A 75 1.98 -7.71 -0.85
C LEU A 75 0.56 -7.48 -1.38
N LYS A 76 -0.48 -7.70 -0.56
CA LYS A 76 -1.87 -7.44 -0.97
C LYS A 76 -2.10 -5.98 -1.34
N ALA A 77 -1.53 -5.04 -0.58
CA ALA A 77 -1.61 -3.62 -0.88
C ALA A 77 -0.97 -3.29 -2.25
N VAL A 78 0.20 -3.87 -2.54
CA VAL A 78 0.89 -3.72 -3.83
C VAL A 78 0.06 -4.31 -4.97
N LEU A 79 -0.45 -5.53 -4.83
CA LEU A 79 -1.27 -6.17 -5.86
C LEU A 79 -2.53 -5.37 -6.17
N HIS A 80 -3.21 -4.87 -5.13
CA HIS A 80 -4.36 -3.99 -5.29
C HIS A 80 -4.01 -2.72 -6.05
N ALA A 81 -2.87 -2.08 -5.75
CA ALA A 81 -2.44 -0.88 -6.46
C ALA A 81 -2.09 -1.16 -7.94
N ILE A 82 -1.47 -2.30 -8.23
CA ILE A 82 -1.18 -2.70 -9.61
C ILE A 82 -2.47 -2.99 -10.39
N GLU A 83 -3.40 -3.73 -9.79
CA GLU A 83 -4.69 -4.04 -10.40
C GLU A 83 -5.49 -2.77 -10.69
N HIS A 84 -5.47 -1.81 -9.77
CA HIS A 84 -6.05 -0.48 -9.96
C HIS A 84 -5.44 0.25 -11.16
N ASP A 85 -4.11 0.40 -11.20
CA ASP A 85 -3.43 1.08 -12.32
C ASP A 85 -3.68 0.35 -13.65
N ALA A 86 -3.68 -0.98 -13.63
CA ALA A 86 -3.95 -1.81 -14.81
C ALA A 86 -5.37 -1.56 -15.34
N ARG A 87 -6.38 -1.48 -14.47
CA ARG A 87 -7.76 -1.17 -14.86
C ARG A 87 -7.87 0.22 -15.47
N GLU A 88 -7.30 1.23 -14.82
CA GLU A 88 -7.32 2.62 -15.32
C GLU A 88 -6.67 2.77 -16.69
N GLN A 89 -5.68 1.92 -17.02
CA GLN A 89 -4.95 1.97 -18.29
C GLN A 89 -5.47 0.97 -19.34
N PHE A 90 -6.31 0.01 -18.96
CA PHE A 90 -6.82 -0.99 -19.89
C PHE A 90 -7.83 -0.36 -20.85
N ARG A 91 -7.56 -0.46 -22.16
CA ARG A 91 -8.42 0.06 -23.23
C ARG A 91 -8.86 -1.06 -24.15
N TYR A 92 -10.14 -1.09 -24.49
CA TYR A 92 -10.68 -1.96 -25.52
C TYR A 92 -11.31 -1.09 -26.61
N ARG A 93 -10.81 -1.21 -27.84
CA ARG A 93 -11.19 -0.35 -28.98
C ARG A 93 -11.00 1.15 -28.72
N GLY A 94 -9.94 1.51 -28.00
CA GLY A 94 -9.63 2.90 -27.64
C GLY A 94 -10.38 3.40 -26.40
N GLU A 95 -11.40 2.67 -25.92
CA GLU A 95 -12.25 3.10 -24.83
C GLU A 95 -11.81 2.54 -23.47
N ALA A 96 -11.97 3.36 -22.42
CA ALA A 96 -11.73 2.97 -21.03
C ALA A 96 -12.90 2.13 -20.49
N ILE A 97 -12.73 0.81 -20.50
CA ILE A 97 -13.80 -0.12 -20.11
C ILE A 97 -13.83 -0.43 -18.61
N PHE A 98 -12.75 -0.13 -17.89
CA PHE A 98 -12.67 -0.31 -16.43
C PHE A 98 -12.33 1.03 -15.78
N SER A 99 -13.34 1.70 -15.21
CA SER A 99 -13.10 2.82 -14.29
C SER A 99 -12.97 2.30 -12.86
N SER A 100 -12.01 2.85 -12.12
CA SER A 100 -11.86 2.64 -10.68
C SER A 100 -12.74 3.60 -9.87
N GLN A 101 -13.11 4.73 -10.49
CA GLN A 101 -13.93 5.79 -9.92
C GLN A 101 -15.37 5.56 -10.37
N PHE A 102 -16.08 4.77 -9.57
CA PHE A 102 -17.53 4.69 -9.62
C PHE A 102 -18.01 5.14 -8.25
N ASP A 103 -18.63 6.31 -8.20
CA ASP A 103 -19.36 6.73 -7.00
C ASP A 103 -20.69 5.96 -6.98
N VAL A 104 -21.06 5.43 -5.82
CA VAL A 104 -22.26 4.58 -5.67
C VAL A 104 -23.42 5.32 -5.00
N ASP A 105 -23.24 6.59 -4.68
CA ASP A 105 -24.22 7.47 -4.05
C ASP A 105 -24.70 8.59 -5.00
#